data_AF-A0A955XY13-F1
#
_entry.id   AF-A0A955XY13-F1
#
_cell.length_a   1.000
_cell.length_b   1.000
_cell.length_c   1.000
_cell.angle_alpha   90.00
_cell.angle_beta   90.00
_cell.angle_gamma   90.00
#
_symmetry.space_group_name_H-M   'P 1'
#
loop_
_entity.id
_entity.type
_entity.pdbx_description
1 polymer ?
#
loop_
_entity_poly.entity_id
_entity_poly.type
_entity_poly.pdbx_seq_one_letter_code
_entity_poly.pdbx_strand_id
1 'polypeptide(L)' 'MIEVRIDGKGTVKGDEVHADGATEATCTLCGKRVDAVASVGTGFGCKTCLRERLEAMTLGAYVIGSDGRLPWGAITS' A
#
# COMPACT_ATOMS: atom_id res chain seq x y z
N MET A 1 -13.12 6.86 -3.86
CA MET A 1 -12.98 5.79 -4.87
C MET A 1 -11.49 5.54 -5.07
N ILE A 2 -11.06 4.29 -5.21
CA ILE A 2 -9.65 3.94 -5.43
C ILE A 2 -9.41 3.79 -6.94
N GLU A 3 -8.36 4.43 -7.44
CA GLU A 3 -7.79 4.18 -8.77
C GLU A 3 -6.56 3.27 -8.61
N VAL A 4 -6.42 2.28 -9.48
CA VAL A 4 -5.25 1.41 -9.57
C VAL A 4 -4.66 1.56 -10.98
N ARG A 5 -3.35 1.79 -11.06
CA ARG A 5 -2.60 1.81 -12.32
C ARG A 5 -1.79 0.54 -12.43
N ILE A 6 -1.83 -0.09 -13.60
CA ILE A 6 -1.08 -1.30 -13.93
C ILE A 6 -0.11 -0.95 -15.07
N ASP A 7 1.18 -1.16 -14.85
CA ASP A 7 2.23 -0.71 -15.77
C ASP A 7 2.07 -1.32 -17.16
N GLY A 8 2.05 -0.46 -18.18
CA GLY A 8 1.88 -0.86 -19.58
C GLY A 8 0.54 -1.51 -19.93
N LYS A 9 -0.47 -1.43 -19.05
CA LYS A 9 -1.80 -2.06 -19.27
C LYS A 9 -2.98 -1.10 -19.10
N GLY A 10 -2.87 -0.12 -18.21
CA GLY A 10 -3.89 0.93 -18.04
C GLY A 10 -4.34 1.12 -16.59
N THR A 11 -5.56 1.61 -16.42
CA THR A 11 -6.10 1.98 -15.11
C THR A 11 -7.45 1.32 -14.83
N VAL A 12 -7.72 1.10 -13.54
CA VAL A 12 -9.00 0.60 -13.01
C VAL A 12 -9.47 1.57 -11.93
N LYS A 13 -10.71 2.03 -11.99
CA LYS A 13 -11.25 3.05 -11.09
C LYS A 13 -12.69 2.70 -10.70
N GLY A 14 -12.86 2.12 -9.52
CA GLY A 14 -14.11 1.42 -9.20
C GLY A 14 -14.31 0.27 -10.17
N ASP A 15 -15.47 0.26 -10.85
CA ASP A 15 -15.81 -0.75 -11.86
C ASP A 15 -15.39 -0.35 -13.30
N GLU A 16 -14.85 0.86 -13.48
CA GLU A 16 -14.38 1.35 -14.78
C GLU A 16 -12.97 0.83 -15.09
N VAL A 17 -12.78 0.25 -16.28
CA VAL A 17 -11.48 -0.25 -16.77
C VAL A 17 -11.10 0.51 -18.03
N HIS A 18 -9.96 1.21 -18.00
CA HIS A 18 -9.41 1.93 -19.13
C HIS A 18 -8.06 1.31 -19.52
N ALA A 19 -8.06 0.54 -20.63
CA ALA A 19 -6.83 -0.02 -21.18
C ALA A 19 -5.98 1.09 -21.82
N ASP A 20 -4.72 1.18 -21.42
CA ASP A 20 -3.75 2.12 -21.95
C ASP A 20 -2.33 1.56 -21.80
N GLY A 21 -1.68 1.29 -22.94
CA GLY A 21 -0.31 0.77 -22.99
C GLY A 21 0.77 1.78 -22.59
N ALA A 22 0.45 3.06 -22.50
CA ALA A 22 1.37 4.11 -22.05
C ALA A 22 1.29 4.38 -20.53
N THR A 23 0.37 3.74 -19.80
CA THR A 23 0.20 3.96 -18.36
C THR A 23 1.44 3.50 -17.58
N GLU A 24 2.01 4.41 -16.79
CA GLU A 24 3.12 4.13 -15.89
C GLU A 24 2.65 4.00 -14.43
N ALA A 25 3.11 2.95 -13.75
CA ALA A 25 2.81 2.69 -12.35
C ALA A 25 4.00 3.07 -11.44
N THR A 26 4.25 4.37 -11.32
CA THR A 26 5.29 4.94 -10.45
C THR A 26 4.76 5.24 -9.05
N CYS A 27 5.44 4.72 -8.02
CA CYS A 27 5.07 4.93 -6.63
C CYS A 27 5.65 6.24 -6.06
N THR A 28 4.78 7.16 -5.65
CA THR A 28 5.13 8.44 -5.03
C THR A 28 5.82 8.28 -3.66
N LEU A 29 5.63 7.15 -2.98
CA LEU A 29 6.16 6.88 -1.63
C LEU A 29 7.61 6.41 -1.61
N CYS A 30 8.11 5.81 -2.72
CA CYS A 30 9.48 5.28 -2.81
C CYS A 30 10.20 5.63 -4.12
N GLY A 31 9.55 6.37 -5.03
CA GLY A 31 10.10 6.80 -6.33
C GLY A 31 10.25 5.71 -7.39
N LYS A 32 9.90 4.45 -7.09
CA LYS A 32 10.10 3.31 -7.99
C LYS A 32 8.90 3.08 -8.91
N ARG A 33 9.18 2.80 -10.19
CA ARG A 33 8.23 2.15 -11.11
C ARG A 33 8.10 0.67 -10.72
N VAL A 34 6.87 0.16 -10.72
CA VAL A 34 6.50 -1.19 -10.27
C VAL A 34 5.32 -1.71 -11.09
N ASP A 35 4.97 -3.00 -10.99
CA ASP A 35 3.86 -3.58 -11.78
C ASP A 35 2.50 -2.91 -11.56
N ALA A 36 2.24 -2.42 -10.34
CA ALA A 36 0.97 -1.81 -9.96
C ALA A 36 1.09 -0.83 -8.78
N VAL A 37 0.31 0.26 -8.85
CA VAL A 37 0.15 1.23 -7.77
C VAL A 37 -1.31 1.62 -7.56
N ALA A 38 -1.70 1.90 -6.32
CA ALA A 38 -3.05 2.34 -5.95
C ALA A 38 -3.05 3.79 -5.45
N SER A 39 -4.11 4.55 -5.74
CA SER A 39 -4.27 5.95 -5.35
C SER A 39 -4.33 6.10 -3.83
N VAL A 40 -3.51 7.00 -3.27
CA VAL A 40 -3.48 7.36 -1.85
C VAL A 40 -3.32 8.86 -1.70
N GLY A 41 -4.37 9.53 -1.23
CA GLY A 41 -4.40 10.99 -1.08
C GLY A 41 -4.12 11.70 -2.40
N THR A 42 -2.97 12.37 -2.49
CA THR A 42 -2.52 13.13 -3.66
C THR A 42 -1.58 12.35 -4.60
N GLY A 43 -1.31 11.07 -4.33
CA GLY A 43 -0.34 10.28 -5.11
C GLY A 43 -0.68 8.78 -5.18
N PHE A 44 0.35 7.96 -5.41
CA PHE A 44 0.22 6.54 -5.68
C PHE A 44 1.18 5.67 -4.83
N GLY A 45 0.66 4.61 -4.23
CA GLY A 45 1.38 3.68 -3.38
C GLY A 45 1.52 2.30 -4.02
N CYS A 46 2.72 1.73 -4.03
CA CYS A 46 2.94 0.33 -4.39
C CYS A 46 2.52 -0.59 -3.23
N LYS A 47 2.24 -1.86 -3.55
CA LYS A 47 1.85 -2.90 -2.57
C LYS A 47 2.75 -2.95 -1.33
N THR A 48 4.07 -2.87 -1.52
CA THR A 48 5.06 -2.93 -0.43
C THR A 48 4.93 -1.74 0.52
N CYS A 49 5.00 -0.51 0.00
CA CYS A 49 4.93 0.71 0.82
C CYS A 49 3.58 0.91 1.52
N LEU A 50 2.48 0.39 0.95
CA LEU A 50 1.18 0.37 1.60
C LEU A 50 1.13 -0.67 2.72
N ARG A 51 1.67 -1.87 2.49
CA ARG A 51 1.77 -2.93 3.50
C ARG A 51 2.59 -2.50 4.72
N GLU A 52 3.78 -1.95 4.51
CA GLU A 52 4.66 -1.45 5.57
C GLU A 52 3.95 -0.42 6.47
N ARG A 53 3.12 0.45 5.87
CA ARG A 53 2.33 1.46 6.62
C ARG A 53 1.20 0.85 7.42
N LEU A 54 0.51 -0.15 6.89
CA LEU A 54 -0.53 -0.89 7.63
C LEU A 54 0.09 -1.66 8.82
N GLU A 55 1.22 -2.33 8.61
CA GLU A 55 1.97 -3.01 9.67
C GLU A 55 2.45 -2.03 10.74
N ALA A 56 2.98 -0.86 10.35
CA ALA A 56 3.36 0.20 11.28
C ALA A 56 2.16 0.78 12.07
N MET A 57 0.97 0.89 11.46
CA MET A 57 -0.25 1.28 12.16
C MET A 57 -0.70 0.23 13.17
N THR A 58 -0.64 -1.06 12.84
CA THR A 58 -0.93 -2.15 13.77
C THR A 58 0.04 -2.13 14.96
N LEU A 59 1.34 -1.97 14.71
CA LEU A 59 2.35 -1.83 15.77
C LEU A 59 2.14 -0.58 16.62
N GLY A 60 1.82 0.57 16.02
CA GLY A 60 1.55 1.82 16.75
C GLY A 60 0.32 1.73 17.64
N ALA A 61 -0.78 1.17 17.13
CA ALA A 61 -1.99 0.92 17.92
C ALA A 61 -1.72 -0.05 19.08
N TYR A 62 -0.91 -1.09 18.84
CA TYR A 62 -0.47 -2.02 19.87
C TYR A 62 0.41 -1.34 20.94
N VAL A 63 1.39 -0.51 20.56
CA VAL A 63 2.31 0.19 21.49
C VAL A 63 1.57 1.21 22.36
N ILE A 64 0.58 1.91 21.81
CA ILE A 64 -0.20 2.91 22.55
C ILE A 64 -1.31 2.27 23.39
N GLY A 65 -1.91 1.17 22.89
CA GLY A 65 -3.07 0.51 23.50
C GLY A 65 -2.75 -0.66 24.43
N SER A 66 -1.47 -0.97 24.67
CA SER A 66 -1.06 -2.02 25.60
C SER A 66 -0.12 -1.49 26.68
N ASP A 67 -0.25 -2.04 27.87
CA ASP A 67 0.56 -1.71 29.05
C ASP A 67 2.02 -2.26 28.94
N GLY A 68 2.56 -2.40 27.72
CA GLY A 68 3.83 -3.07 27.40
C GLY A 68 3.72 -4.58 27.14
N ARG A 69 2.52 -5.06 26.80
CA ARG A 69 2.13 -6.49 26.82
C ARG A 69 2.11 -7.14 25.42
N LEU A 70 3.26 -7.67 24.98
CA LEU A 70 3.52 -8.12 23.58
C LEU A 70 2.34 -8.84 22.89
N PRO A 71 2.04 -8.53 21.60
CA PRO A 71 0.85 -9.05 20.92
C PRO A 71 1.04 -10.51 20.50
N TRP A 72 2.30 -10.91 20.30
CA TRP A 72 2.71 -12.31 20.21
C TRP A 72 3.18 -12.71 21.60
N GLY A 73 2.32 -13.43 22.33
CA GLY A 73 2.65 -13.96 23.65
C GLY A 73 3.99 -14.70 23.62
N ALA A 74 4.80 -14.49 24.65
CA ALA A 74 6.23 -14.81 24.65
C ALA A 74 6.55 -16.18 24.04
N ILE A 75 7.29 -16.18 22.92
CA ILE A 75 8.03 -17.36 22.48
C ILE A 75 9.21 -17.51 23.44
N THR A 76 8.97 -18.19 24.57
CA THR A 76 10.04 -18.68 25.42
C THR A 76 10.74 -19.83 24.71
N SER A 77 12.08 -19.74 24.63
CA SER A 77 12.96 -20.84 24.22
C SER A 77 12.93 -22.00 25.23
#